data_AF-G2Z6N4-F1
#
_entry.id   AF-G2Z6N4-F1
#
_cell.length_a   1.000
_cell.length_b   1.000
_cell.length_c   1.000
_cell.angle_alpha   90.00
_cell.angle_beta   90.00
_cell.angle_gamma   90.00
#
_symmetry.space_group_name_H-M   'P 1'
#
loop_
_entity.id
_entity.type
_entity.pdbx_description
1 polymer ?
#
loop_
_entity_poly.entity_id
_entity_poly.type
_entity_poly.pdbx_seq_one_letter_code
_entity_poly.pdbx_strand_id
1 'polypeptide(L)'
;MKLGIMQPYFFPYIGYFQLINSVDIFVIYDDVNYIKQGWVNRNNLLINRQKHLFTLPLDNPSSFSKINEIDVNPKFFDKWRSKFLQSIEQSYKKAPYFEPVFAIIKDTLFSGKTKIAELSTVSITLIAKYLEMDTEIRPSSTMYQNNHLKAQDRVIDICKRENATRYSNPIGGKDLYSKTKFNEHGIDLRIITSNPITYKQFGNEFVSGLSIIDVLMFNSVEDTKKLLKEFELHEKVDLLENIDVDLQAKNQHILIAGAKGLAKEVLEIVYKQNPECNITFFDNISNDLPRKLFGRFSILRDVKEVEHYFKTVDKKFTIGIGNPLLRKSIHDMFVEIGGEYVSTISNASEIGSFDVEIGKGTNVLSHAIFSNSVRLGIGCLVYYRTTITHDCVVGDFVEMSPGVTLLGRCKVGSYSQIGSNATILPKVKIGRNVIVGAGAVVTKDVPDNSMVVGVPAKIIRKLEPLVDEIKSKKKL
;
A
#
# COMPACT_ATOMS: atom_id res chain seq x y z
N MET A 1 21.45 16.82 -20.66
CA MET A 1 21.42 15.34 -20.74
C MET A 1 20.30 14.79 -19.87
N LYS A 2 19.65 13.71 -20.28
CA LYS A 2 18.56 13.02 -19.56
C LYS A 2 19.14 11.80 -18.85
N LEU A 3 18.91 11.69 -17.55
CA LEU A 3 19.45 10.62 -16.72
C LEU A 3 18.33 9.78 -16.12
N GLY A 4 18.51 8.45 -16.08
CA GLY A 4 17.68 7.53 -15.30
C GLY A 4 18.56 6.79 -14.30
N ILE A 5 18.05 6.51 -13.09
CA ILE A 5 18.81 5.78 -12.05
C ILE A 5 17.86 4.77 -11.41
N MET A 6 18.24 3.49 -11.37
CA MET A 6 17.45 2.45 -10.73
C MET A 6 18.31 1.28 -10.25
N GLN A 7 17.87 0.62 -9.17
CA GLN A 7 18.48 -0.62 -8.69
C GLN A 7 18.43 -1.72 -9.77
N PRO A 8 19.48 -2.53 -9.94
CA PRO A 8 19.50 -3.60 -10.94
C PRO A 8 18.49 -4.70 -10.61
N TYR A 9 17.61 -5.01 -11.56
CA TYR A 9 16.67 -6.13 -11.47
C TYR A 9 17.05 -7.21 -12.48
N PHE A 10 17.06 -8.47 -12.04
CA PHE A 10 17.35 -9.62 -12.89
C PHE A 10 16.15 -9.94 -13.80
N PHE A 11 16.32 -9.76 -15.12
CA PHE A 11 15.24 -9.76 -16.13
C PHE A 11 14.04 -8.89 -15.70
N PRO A 12 14.16 -7.54 -15.77
CA PRO A 12 13.13 -6.64 -15.28
C PRO A 12 11.84 -6.68 -16.10
N TYR A 13 10.79 -6.00 -15.64
CA TYR A 13 9.56 -5.78 -16.40
C TYR A 13 9.74 -4.64 -17.43
N ILE A 14 8.81 -4.51 -18.38
CA ILE A 14 8.94 -3.55 -19.49
C ILE A 14 9.12 -2.09 -19.05
N GLY A 15 8.47 -1.66 -17.96
CA GLY A 15 8.59 -0.30 -17.45
C GLY A 15 10.01 0.10 -17.03
N TYR A 16 10.85 -0.88 -16.68
CA TYR A 16 12.28 -0.65 -16.47
C TYR A 16 12.98 -0.24 -17.77
N PHE A 17 12.66 -0.92 -18.88
CA PHE A 17 13.20 -0.60 -20.19
C PHE A 17 12.56 0.66 -20.80
N GLN A 18 11.31 0.99 -20.45
CA GLN A 18 10.73 2.30 -20.77
C GLN A 18 11.52 3.44 -20.12
N LEU A 19 11.97 3.27 -18.86
CA LEU A 19 12.86 4.25 -18.23
C LEU A 19 14.18 4.35 -19.00
N ILE A 20 14.85 3.22 -19.29
CA ILE A 20 16.09 3.21 -20.08
C ILE A 20 15.86 3.95 -21.41
N ASN A 21 14.80 3.61 -22.14
CA ASN A 21 14.46 4.21 -23.44
C ASN A 21 14.18 5.72 -23.39
N SER A 22 13.85 6.27 -22.20
CA SER A 22 13.49 7.68 -22.02
C SER A 22 14.68 8.60 -21.71
N VAL A 23 15.89 8.06 -21.55
CA VAL A 23 17.08 8.75 -21.04
C VAL A 23 18.31 8.51 -21.92
N ASP A 24 19.25 9.45 -21.87
CA ASP A 24 20.52 9.38 -22.61
C ASP A 24 21.51 8.47 -21.87
N ILE A 25 21.53 8.56 -20.53
CA ILE A 25 22.33 7.70 -19.64
C ILE A 25 21.42 7.03 -18.61
N PHE A 26 21.60 5.74 -18.41
CA PHE A 26 20.97 4.96 -17.36
C PHE A 26 22.00 4.43 -16.36
N VAL A 27 21.87 4.84 -15.10
CA VAL A 27 22.74 4.42 -14.02
C VAL A 27 22.13 3.23 -13.28
N ILE A 28 22.87 2.13 -13.29
CA ILE A 28 22.58 0.97 -12.46
C ILE A 28 23.01 1.29 -11.02
N TYR A 29 22.03 1.45 -10.13
CA TYR A 29 22.24 1.83 -8.74
C TYR A 29 22.51 0.59 -7.87
N ASP A 30 23.70 0.03 -8.04
CA ASP A 30 24.12 -1.28 -7.55
C ASP A 30 24.76 -1.29 -6.16
N ASP A 31 25.22 -0.16 -5.65
CA ASP A 31 25.87 -0.04 -4.34
C ASP A 31 24.95 0.49 -3.23
N VAL A 32 23.65 0.31 -3.39
CA VAL A 32 22.64 0.54 -2.34
C VAL A 32 22.22 -0.75 -1.66
N ASN A 33 21.59 -0.63 -0.49
CA ASN A 33 21.14 -1.77 0.30
C ASN A 33 20.10 -2.61 -0.46
N TYR A 34 20.25 -3.93 -0.35
CA TYR A 34 19.31 -4.91 -0.87
C TYR A 34 17.99 -4.87 -0.07
N ILE A 35 16.86 -4.95 -0.80
CA ILE A 35 15.53 -5.00 -0.19
C ILE A 35 15.06 -6.44 -0.18
N LYS A 36 14.90 -7.02 1.02
CA LYS A 36 14.31 -8.36 1.18
C LYS A 36 12.90 -8.38 0.60
N GLN A 37 12.60 -9.41 -0.17
CA GLN A 37 11.34 -9.50 -0.92
C GLN A 37 11.14 -8.30 -1.89
N GLY A 38 12.22 -7.66 -2.35
CA GLY A 38 12.19 -6.74 -3.48
C GLY A 38 12.17 -7.48 -4.82
N TRP A 39 12.35 -6.76 -5.93
CA TRP A 39 12.34 -7.31 -7.29
C TRP A 39 13.75 -7.55 -7.87
N VAL A 40 14.81 -7.27 -7.10
CA VAL A 40 16.21 -7.38 -7.54
C VAL A 40 16.55 -8.74 -8.14
N ASN A 41 16.05 -9.83 -7.55
CA ASN A 41 16.38 -11.21 -7.94
C ASN A 41 15.16 -12.06 -8.30
N ARG A 42 14.01 -11.44 -8.59
CA ARG A 42 12.77 -12.19 -8.89
C ARG A 42 11.86 -11.41 -9.82
N ASN A 43 11.19 -12.14 -10.70
CA ASN A 43 10.16 -11.60 -11.60
C ASN A 43 9.23 -12.74 -12.05
N ASN A 44 8.24 -12.43 -12.88
CA ASN A 44 7.26 -13.40 -13.35
C ASN A 44 7.50 -13.85 -14.80
N LEU A 45 7.09 -15.08 -15.08
CA LEU A 45 6.99 -15.69 -16.40
C LEU A 45 5.56 -16.19 -16.63
N LEU A 46 5.23 -16.44 -17.90
CA LEU A 46 4.03 -17.14 -18.31
C LEU A 46 4.34 -18.65 -18.34
N ILE A 47 3.83 -19.39 -17.35
CA ILE A 47 3.94 -20.86 -17.31
C ILE A 47 2.52 -21.42 -17.27
N ASN A 48 2.20 -22.35 -18.17
CA ASN A 48 0.86 -22.92 -18.30
C ASN A 48 -0.24 -21.84 -18.37
N ARG A 49 0.05 -20.73 -19.07
CA ARG A 49 -0.86 -19.58 -19.24
C ARG A 49 -1.19 -18.84 -17.94
N GLN A 50 -0.40 -19.02 -16.89
CA GLN A 50 -0.54 -18.31 -15.63
C GLN A 50 0.76 -17.61 -15.25
N LYS A 51 0.63 -16.57 -14.43
CA LYS A 51 1.74 -15.84 -13.85
C LYS A 51 2.49 -16.72 -12.85
N HIS A 52 3.77 -16.98 -13.09
CA HIS A 52 4.62 -17.75 -12.19
C HIS A 52 5.88 -16.97 -11.81
N LEU A 53 6.13 -16.83 -10.51
CA LEU A 53 7.28 -16.12 -9.97
C LEU A 53 8.53 -17.02 -10.02
N PHE A 54 9.58 -16.57 -10.69
CA PHE A 54 10.91 -17.14 -10.52
C PHE A 54 11.72 -16.30 -9.53
N THR A 55 12.64 -16.92 -8.80
CA THR A 55 13.54 -16.24 -7.87
C THR A 55 14.94 -16.82 -8.02
N LEU A 56 15.90 -15.99 -8.40
CA LEU A 56 17.31 -16.35 -8.45
C LEU A 56 17.82 -16.56 -7.02
N PRO A 57 18.42 -17.72 -6.69
CA PRO A 57 18.89 -17.99 -5.34
C PRO A 57 20.14 -17.16 -5.04
N LEU A 58 20.10 -16.42 -3.95
CA LEU A 58 21.21 -15.59 -3.46
C LEU A 58 21.83 -16.21 -2.20
N ASP A 59 23.11 -15.95 -1.96
CA ASP A 59 23.79 -16.38 -0.75
C ASP A 59 23.54 -15.41 0.41
N ASN A 60 22.84 -15.88 1.45
CA ASN A 60 22.54 -15.15 2.69
C ASN A 60 22.23 -13.64 2.55
N PRO A 61 21.31 -13.22 1.67
CA PRO A 61 21.07 -11.81 1.43
C PRO A 61 20.45 -11.12 2.67
N SER A 62 21.00 -9.97 3.05
CA SER A 62 20.52 -9.17 4.18
C SER A 62 20.11 -7.77 3.75
N SER A 63 19.26 -7.10 4.54
CA SER A 63 18.88 -5.71 4.28
C SER A 63 20.02 -4.70 4.56
N PHE A 64 21.15 -5.19 5.10
CA PHE A 64 22.36 -4.41 5.36
C PHE A 64 23.44 -4.62 4.29
N SER A 65 23.27 -5.62 3.43
CA SER A 65 24.20 -5.93 2.34
C SER A 65 23.89 -5.03 1.13
N LYS A 66 24.93 -4.54 0.43
CA LYS A 66 24.72 -3.83 -0.84
C LYS A 66 24.45 -4.81 -1.97
N ILE A 67 23.71 -4.39 -2.97
CA ILE A 67 23.32 -5.28 -4.09
C ILE A 67 24.57 -5.80 -4.84
N ASN A 68 25.60 -4.99 -5.02
CA ASN A 68 26.88 -5.37 -5.65
C ASN A 68 27.80 -6.23 -4.77
N GLU A 69 27.42 -6.51 -3.53
CA GLU A 69 28.16 -7.39 -2.61
C GLU A 69 27.54 -8.80 -2.52
N ILE A 70 26.36 -9.01 -3.12
CA ILE A 70 25.61 -10.26 -2.96
C ILE A 70 25.91 -11.23 -4.12
N ASP A 71 26.42 -12.40 -3.76
CA ASP A 71 26.60 -13.51 -4.69
C ASP A 71 25.32 -14.34 -4.86
N VAL A 72 25.21 -15.01 -6.02
CA VAL A 72 24.29 -16.12 -6.20
C VAL A 72 24.66 -17.25 -5.26
N ASN A 73 23.68 -18.02 -4.81
CA ASN A 73 23.95 -19.12 -3.90
C ASN A 73 24.74 -20.23 -4.62
N PRO A 74 26.01 -20.51 -4.28
CA PRO A 74 26.84 -21.45 -5.03
C PRO A 74 26.31 -22.88 -4.95
N LYS A 75 25.59 -23.22 -3.88
CA LYS A 75 24.99 -24.56 -3.70
C LYS A 75 23.78 -24.79 -4.61
N PHE A 76 23.05 -23.73 -4.94
CA PHE A 76 21.76 -23.85 -5.64
C PHE A 76 21.76 -23.28 -7.06
N PHE A 77 22.70 -22.40 -7.40
CA PHE A 77 22.69 -21.65 -8.66
C PHE A 77 22.73 -22.55 -9.89
N ASP A 78 23.64 -23.54 -9.97
CA ASP A 78 23.74 -24.41 -11.15
C ASP A 78 22.47 -25.24 -11.37
N LYS A 79 21.93 -25.84 -10.30
CA LYS A 79 20.69 -26.60 -10.34
C LYS A 79 19.50 -25.72 -10.72
N TRP A 80 19.46 -24.50 -10.17
CA TRP A 80 18.43 -23.53 -10.49
C TRP A 80 18.53 -23.09 -11.95
N ARG A 81 19.74 -22.79 -12.46
CA ARG A 81 19.99 -22.36 -13.85
C ARG A 81 19.46 -23.39 -14.84
N SER A 82 19.79 -24.67 -14.65
CA SER A 82 19.30 -25.74 -15.52
C SER A 82 17.77 -25.86 -15.50
N LYS A 83 17.14 -25.77 -14.32
CA LYS A 83 15.68 -25.81 -14.19
C LYS A 83 15.00 -24.58 -14.79
N PHE A 84 15.59 -23.40 -14.62
CA PHE A 84 15.08 -22.14 -15.17
C PHE A 84 15.10 -22.19 -16.70
N LEU A 85 16.21 -22.61 -17.31
CA LEU A 85 16.32 -22.78 -18.77
C LEU A 85 15.32 -23.81 -19.30
N GLN A 86 15.16 -24.95 -18.62
CA GLN A 86 14.17 -25.96 -18.98
C GLN A 86 12.74 -25.40 -18.90
N SER A 87 12.43 -24.60 -17.87
CA SER A 87 11.11 -23.98 -17.69
C SER A 87 10.82 -22.97 -18.81
N ILE A 88 11.82 -22.16 -19.20
CA ILE A 88 11.72 -21.24 -20.34
C ILE A 88 11.48 -22.02 -21.63
N GLU A 89 12.29 -23.05 -21.91
CA GLU A 89 12.13 -23.86 -23.12
C GLU A 89 10.74 -24.49 -23.18
N GLN A 90 10.29 -25.15 -22.12
CA GLN A 90 8.96 -25.78 -22.12
C GLN A 90 7.81 -24.77 -22.28
N SER A 91 7.94 -23.57 -21.70
CA SER A 91 6.86 -22.58 -21.70
C SER A 91 6.83 -21.74 -22.98
N TYR A 92 7.99 -21.46 -23.58
CA TYR A 92 8.13 -20.49 -24.67
C TYR A 92 8.66 -21.07 -25.98
N LYS A 93 8.99 -22.36 -26.10
CA LYS A 93 9.53 -22.94 -27.36
C LYS A 93 8.67 -22.74 -28.61
N LYS A 94 7.36 -22.50 -28.42
CA LYS A 94 6.42 -22.17 -29.52
C LYS A 94 6.21 -20.67 -29.73
N ALA A 95 6.87 -19.81 -28.96
CA ALA A 95 6.77 -18.37 -29.10
C ALA A 95 7.52 -17.90 -30.36
N PRO A 96 7.02 -16.89 -31.09
CA PRO A 96 7.58 -16.50 -32.38
C PRO A 96 9.07 -16.11 -32.35
N TYR A 97 9.53 -15.54 -31.24
CA TYR A 97 10.90 -15.04 -31.10
C TYR A 97 11.72 -15.85 -30.07
N PHE A 98 11.40 -17.13 -29.91
CA PHE A 98 12.04 -18.00 -28.92
C PHE A 98 13.57 -18.04 -29.04
N GLU A 99 14.09 -18.39 -30.22
CA GLU A 99 15.54 -18.60 -30.41
C GLU A 99 16.41 -17.38 -30.03
N PRO A 100 16.17 -16.16 -30.55
CA PRO A 100 17.00 -15.00 -30.20
C PRO A 100 16.89 -14.63 -28.72
N VAL A 101 15.69 -14.70 -28.13
CA VAL A 101 15.49 -14.34 -26.72
C VAL A 101 16.09 -15.40 -25.79
N PHE A 102 15.98 -16.68 -26.15
CA PHE A 102 16.58 -17.77 -25.39
C PHE A 102 18.11 -17.73 -25.40
N ALA A 103 18.71 -17.30 -26.52
CA ALA A 103 20.15 -17.04 -26.60
C ALA A 103 20.59 -15.96 -25.59
N ILE A 104 19.88 -14.83 -25.52
CA ILE A 104 20.16 -13.76 -24.53
C ILE A 104 20.07 -14.29 -23.09
N ILE A 105 19.09 -15.13 -22.80
CA ILE A 105 18.93 -15.73 -21.46
C ILE A 105 20.12 -16.64 -21.13
N LYS A 106 20.56 -17.47 -22.08
CA LYS A 106 21.76 -18.31 -21.90
C LYS A 106 23.01 -17.46 -21.71
N ASP A 107 23.26 -16.50 -22.59
CA ASP A 107 24.44 -15.64 -22.52
C ASP A 107 24.51 -14.90 -21.18
N THR A 108 23.37 -14.47 -20.65
CA THR A 108 23.28 -13.90 -19.31
C THR A 108 23.71 -14.89 -18.22
N LEU A 109 23.11 -16.09 -18.20
CA LEU A 109 23.32 -17.10 -17.16
C LEU A 109 24.68 -17.82 -17.24
N PHE A 110 25.34 -17.75 -18.40
CA PHE A 110 26.67 -18.32 -18.66
C PHE A 110 27.76 -17.26 -18.81
N SER A 111 27.48 -16.00 -18.44
CA SER A 111 28.44 -14.88 -18.48
C SER A 111 29.63 -15.01 -17.52
N GLY A 112 29.64 -16.02 -16.65
CA GLY A 112 30.66 -16.23 -15.61
C GLY A 112 30.55 -15.28 -14.40
N LYS A 113 29.54 -14.40 -14.38
CA LYS A 113 29.30 -13.48 -13.25
C LYS A 113 28.62 -14.21 -12.09
N THR A 114 29.09 -13.97 -10.87
CA THR A 114 28.55 -14.59 -9.65
C THR A 114 27.70 -13.62 -8.83
N LYS A 115 27.90 -12.32 -9.00
CA LYS A 115 27.17 -11.29 -8.25
C LYS A 115 25.85 -10.94 -8.92
N ILE A 116 24.79 -10.71 -8.13
CA ILE A 116 23.46 -10.35 -8.65
C ILE A 116 23.48 -9.04 -9.43
N ALA A 117 24.23 -8.03 -8.97
CA ALA A 117 24.37 -6.76 -9.68
C ALA A 117 24.97 -6.95 -11.08
N GLU A 118 26.01 -7.78 -11.18
CA GLU A 118 26.72 -8.06 -12.44
C GLU A 118 25.84 -8.88 -13.39
N LEU A 119 25.21 -9.95 -12.91
CA LEU A 119 24.28 -10.76 -13.71
C LEU A 119 23.10 -9.93 -14.23
N SER A 120 22.54 -9.06 -13.39
CA SER A 120 21.45 -8.15 -13.80
C SER A 120 21.94 -7.12 -14.81
N THR A 121 23.16 -6.59 -14.64
CA THR A 121 23.78 -5.68 -15.61
C THR A 121 23.96 -6.35 -16.96
N VAL A 122 24.45 -7.60 -17.00
CA VAL A 122 24.56 -8.39 -18.24
C VAL A 122 23.18 -8.57 -18.88
N SER A 123 22.17 -8.96 -18.10
CA SER A 123 20.78 -9.12 -18.58
C SER A 123 20.27 -7.84 -19.26
N ILE A 124 20.39 -6.70 -18.57
CA ILE A 124 19.90 -5.41 -19.04
C ILE A 124 20.66 -4.98 -20.30
N THR A 125 21.99 -5.08 -20.32
CA THR A 125 22.83 -4.65 -21.44
C THR A 125 22.59 -5.50 -22.69
N LEU A 126 22.48 -6.83 -22.55
CA LEU A 126 22.21 -7.70 -23.71
C LEU A 126 20.82 -7.41 -24.30
N ILE A 127 19.82 -7.16 -23.47
CA ILE A 127 18.47 -6.82 -23.93
C ILE A 127 18.44 -5.42 -24.57
N ALA A 128 19.09 -4.43 -23.96
CA ALA A 128 19.20 -3.09 -24.53
C ALA A 128 19.91 -3.13 -25.90
N LYS A 129 20.96 -3.94 -26.04
CA LYS A 129 21.64 -4.18 -27.32
C LYS A 129 20.72 -4.87 -28.34
N TYR A 130 19.99 -5.90 -27.93
CA TYR A 130 19.03 -6.61 -28.78
C TYR A 130 17.91 -5.68 -29.30
N LEU A 131 17.50 -4.73 -28.46
CA LEU A 131 16.51 -3.70 -28.79
C LEU A 131 17.13 -2.47 -29.45
N GLU A 132 18.43 -2.48 -29.75
CA GLU A 132 19.16 -1.37 -30.39
C GLU A 132 18.91 -0.03 -29.70
N MET A 133 19.01 0.00 -28.37
CA MET A 133 18.81 1.20 -27.57
C MET A 133 20.09 2.06 -27.58
N ASP A 134 19.93 3.37 -27.77
CA ASP A 134 21.04 4.33 -27.79
C ASP A 134 21.53 4.74 -26.39
N THR A 135 20.80 4.35 -25.35
CA THR A 135 21.08 4.74 -23.96
C THR A 135 22.38 4.13 -23.44
N GLU A 136 23.27 4.96 -22.90
CA GLU A 136 24.49 4.49 -22.27
C GLU A 136 24.21 3.96 -20.85
N ILE A 137 24.72 2.78 -20.51
CA ILE A 137 24.48 2.14 -19.21
C ILE A 137 25.74 2.17 -18.36
N ARG A 138 25.65 2.71 -17.14
CA ARG A 138 26.79 2.90 -16.23
C ARG A 138 26.51 2.36 -14.82
N PRO A 139 27.40 1.58 -14.20
CA PRO A 139 27.24 1.16 -12.80
C PRO A 139 27.63 2.26 -11.82
N SER A 140 26.82 2.46 -10.79
CA SER A 140 27.07 3.52 -9.81
C SER A 140 28.32 3.28 -8.95
N SER A 141 28.57 2.02 -8.63
CA SER A 141 29.64 1.57 -7.74
C SER A 141 31.03 1.86 -8.28
N THR A 142 31.22 1.87 -9.61
CA THR A 142 32.52 2.11 -10.24
C THR A 142 32.69 3.54 -10.74
N MET A 143 31.59 4.26 -11.04
CA MET A 143 31.65 5.54 -11.76
C MET A 143 31.66 6.77 -10.84
N TYR A 144 31.00 6.73 -9.67
CA TYR A 144 30.73 7.98 -8.91
C TYR A 144 31.38 8.06 -7.53
N GLN A 145 31.64 6.93 -6.85
CA GLN A 145 32.28 6.92 -5.51
C GLN A 145 31.64 7.89 -4.50
N ASN A 146 30.31 8.05 -4.55
CA ASN A 146 29.57 9.06 -3.80
C ASN A 146 28.72 8.46 -2.66
N ASN A 147 29.09 7.28 -2.21
CA ASN A 147 28.42 6.52 -1.15
C ASN A 147 28.43 7.20 0.23
N HIS A 148 29.27 8.22 0.42
CA HIS A 148 29.27 9.08 1.60
C HIS A 148 28.06 10.04 1.65
N LEU A 149 27.45 10.33 0.48
CA LEU A 149 26.22 11.12 0.39
C LEU A 149 24.99 10.24 0.67
N LYS A 150 23.91 10.85 1.17
CA LYS A 150 22.69 10.14 1.58
C LYS A 150 21.50 10.49 0.68
N ALA A 151 20.61 9.51 0.48
CA ALA A 151 19.32 9.67 -0.15
C ALA A 151 19.37 10.47 -1.48
N GLN A 152 18.62 11.56 -1.57
CA GLN A 152 18.50 12.38 -2.77
C GLN A 152 19.77 13.15 -3.15
N ASP A 153 20.63 13.49 -2.17
CA ASP A 153 21.88 14.22 -2.43
C ASP A 153 22.86 13.39 -3.25
N ARG A 154 22.81 12.08 -3.03
CA ARG A 154 23.59 11.12 -3.80
C ARG A 154 23.16 11.08 -5.26
N VAL A 155 21.86 11.17 -5.52
CA VAL A 155 21.31 11.21 -6.89
C VAL A 155 21.61 12.55 -7.58
N ILE A 156 21.49 13.66 -6.85
CA ILE A 156 21.82 14.99 -7.36
C ILE A 156 23.31 15.08 -7.73
N ASP A 157 24.21 14.53 -6.91
CA ASP A 157 25.64 14.47 -7.24
C ASP A 157 25.92 13.70 -8.54
N ILE A 158 25.26 12.54 -8.75
CA ILE A 158 25.35 11.80 -10.02
C ILE A 158 24.85 12.69 -11.18
N CYS A 159 23.68 13.32 -11.03
CA CYS A 159 23.13 14.21 -12.04
C CYS A 159 24.10 15.33 -12.42
N LYS A 160 24.74 15.97 -11.43
CA LYS A 160 25.72 17.04 -11.67
C LYS A 160 26.94 16.56 -12.43
N ARG A 161 27.52 15.41 -12.04
CA ARG A 161 28.70 14.84 -12.71
C ARG A 161 28.43 14.47 -14.17
N GLU A 162 27.20 14.08 -14.47
CA GLU A 162 26.75 13.78 -15.83
C GLU A 162 26.23 15.01 -16.60
N ASN A 163 26.28 16.21 -16.01
CA ASN A 163 25.67 17.42 -16.58
C ASN A 163 24.20 17.17 -17.01
N ALA A 164 23.48 16.42 -16.18
CA ALA A 164 22.08 16.10 -16.41
C ALA A 164 21.23 17.35 -16.19
N THR A 165 20.39 17.67 -17.18
CA THR A 165 19.38 18.73 -17.11
C THR A 165 18.01 18.15 -16.76
N ARG A 166 17.87 16.82 -16.81
CA ARG A 166 16.66 16.10 -16.44
C ARG A 166 16.99 14.77 -15.78
N TYR A 167 16.31 14.46 -14.68
CA TYR A 167 16.35 13.16 -14.03
C TYR A 167 14.97 12.51 -14.06
N SER A 168 14.88 11.31 -14.65
CA SER A 168 13.67 10.50 -14.72
C SER A 168 13.74 9.34 -13.73
N ASN A 169 12.69 9.15 -12.94
CA ASN A 169 12.60 8.05 -11.96
C ASN A 169 11.26 7.30 -12.10
N PRO A 170 11.18 5.98 -11.86
CA PRO A 170 9.91 5.27 -11.89
C PRO A 170 8.95 5.74 -10.80
N ILE A 171 7.65 5.53 -11.02
CA ILE A 171 6.59 5.87 -10.07
C ILE A 171 6.80 5.31 -8.66
N GLY A 172 7.43 4.13 -8.52
CA GLY A 172 7.76 3.53 -7.22
C GLY A 172 8.73 4.35 -6.36
N GLY A 173 9.43 5.34 -6.95
CA GLY A 173 10.27 6.29 -6.24
C GLY A 173 9.73 7.72 -6.22
N LYS A 174 8.43 7.91 -6.49
CA LYS A 174 7.75 9.22 -6.44
C LYS A 174 7.94 9.94 -5.11
N ASP A 175 8.03 9.22 -3.99
CA ASP A 175 8.21 9.84 -2.66
C ASP A 175 9.68 10.02 -2.23
N LEU A 176 10.65 9.58 -3.03
CA LEU A 176 12.06 9.50 -2.58
C LEU A 176 12.83 10.83 -2.68
N TYR A 177 12.37 11.76 -3.53
CA TYR A 177 13.14 12.93 -3.96
C TYR A 177 12.28 14.19 -3.93
N SER A 178 12.84 15.36 -3.62
CA SER A 178 12.17 16.65 -3.75
C SER A 178 12.49 17.27 -5.12
N LYS A 179 11.48 17.67 -5.90
CA LYS A 179 11.67 18.46 -7.13
C LYS A 179 12.30 19.83 -6.83
N THR A 180 12.03 20.49 -5.70
CA THR A 180 12.59 21.80 -5.31
C THR A 180 14.09 21.67 -5.20
N LYS A 181 14.55 20.63 -4.51
CA LYS A 181 15.98 20.36 -4.35
C LYS A 181 16.69 20.02 -5.66
N PHE A 182 15.99 19.41 -6.61
CA PHE A 182 16.55 19.15 -7.95
C PHE A 182 16.56 20.42 -8.80
N ASN A 183 15.50 21.23 -8.73
CA ASN A 183 15.37 22.52 -9.42
C ASN A 183 16.41 23.55 -8.95
N GLU A 184 16.74 23.59 -7.65
CA GLU A 184 17.86 24.39 -7.08
C GLU A 184 19.20 24.09 -7.76
N HIS A 185 19.32 22.91 -8.36
CA HIS A 185 20.50 22.46 -9.09
C HIS A 185 20.31 22.47 -10.62
N GLY A 186 19.23 23.07 -11.12
CA GLY A 186 18.92 23.14 -12.54
C GLY A 186 18.52 21.81 -13.17
N ILE A 187 18.05 20.84 -12.38
CA ILE A 187 17.67 19.49 -12.85
C ILE A 187 16.15 19.35 -12.84
N ASP A 188 15.54 19.15 -14.01
CA ASP A 188 14.12 18.84 -14.14
C ASP A 188 13.84 17.40 -13.68
N LEU A 189 13.07 17.23 -12.61
CA LEU A 189 12.73 15.92 -12.07
C LEU A 189 11.39 15.42 -12.63
N ARG A 190 11.45 14.31 -13.38
CA ARG A 190 10.28 13.64 -13.98
C ARG A 190 10.02 12.26 -13.38
N ILE A 191 8.74 11.89 -13.31
CA ILE A 191 8.29 10.55 -12.93
C ILE A 191 7.77 9.84 -14.17
N ILE A 192 8.29 8.65 -14.44
CA ILE A 192 7.81 7.80 -15.53
C ILE A 192 6.74 6.82 -15.02
N THR A 193 5.61 6.78 -15.73
CA THR A 193 4.50 5.84 -15.48
C THR A 193 4.26 5.02 -16.75
N SER A 194 4.22 3.70 -16.62
CA SER A 194 3.92 2.79 -17.74
C SER A 194 2.41 2.80 -18.01
N ASN A 195 2.02 2.98 -19.27
CA ASN A 195 0.61 2.80 -19.67
C ASN A 195 0.26 1.30 -19.73
N PRO A 196 -1.02 0.92 -19.57
CA PRO A 196 -1.44 -0.45 -19.79
C PRO A 196 -1.07 -0.90 -21.20
N ILE A 197 -0.19 -1.89 -21.32
CA ILE A 197 0.15 -2.52 -22.59
C ILE A 197 -0.54 -3.88 -22.73
N THR A 198 -0.86 -4.25 -23.95
CA THR A 198 -1.37 -5.57 -24.31
C THR A 198 -0.70 -6.05 -25.59
N TYR A 199 -0.40 -7.34 -25.69
CA TYR A 199 0.10 -7.96 -26.91
C TYR A 199 -0.38 -9.41 -26.99
N LYS A 200 -0.28 -9.99 -28.18
CA LYS A 200 -0.74 -11.36 -28.41
C LYS A 200 0.24 -12.35 -27.81
N GLN A 201 -0.14 -12.98 -26.71
CA GLN A 201 0.51 -14.18 -26.18
C GLN A 201 -0.03 -15.42 -26.93
N PHE A 202 0.08 -16.63 -26.35
CA PHE A 202 -0.67 -17.79 -26.83
C PHE A 202 -2.19 -17.50 -26.89
N GLY A 203 -2.98 -18.33 -27.58
CA GLY A 203 -4.38 -18.02 -27.95
C GLY A 203 -5.45 -17.97 -26.83
N ASN A 204 -5.23 -17.22 -25.74
CA ASN A 204 -6.21 -16.94 -24.67
C ASN A 204 -6.05 -15.49 -24.14
N GLU A 205 -6.69 -15.19 -23.01
CA GLU A 205 -6.63 -13.90 -22.28
C GLU A 205 -5.19 -13.48 -21.94
N PHE A 206 -4.92 -12.18 -22.08
CA PHE A 206 -3.60 -11.58 -21.85
C PHE A 206 -3.23 -11.55 -20.35
N VAL A 207 -2.03 -12.00 -20.02
CA VAL A 207 -1.49 -11.97 -18.66
C VAL A 207 -0.47 -10.83 -18.52
N SER A 208 -0.82 -9.81 -17.74
CA SER A 208 0.02 -8.63 -17.48
C SER A 208 1.04 -8.85 -16.34
N GLY A 209 2.02 -7.95 -16.21
CA GLY A 209 2.96 -7.93 -15.08
C GLY A 209 4.00 -9.06 -15.08
N LEU A 210 4.47 -9.42 -16.28
CA LEU A 210 5.54 -10.39 -16.52
C LEU A 210 6.87 -9.68 -16.76
N SER A 211 7.97 -10.44 -16.75
CA SER A 211 9.29 -9.95 -17.14
C SER A 211 9.34 -9.59 -18.63
N ILE A 212 10.34 -8.80 -19.00
CA ILE A 212 10.66 -8.42 -20.38
C ILE A 212 10.85 -9.65 -21.28
N ILE A 213 11.23 -10.81 -20.70
CA ILE A 213 11.34 -12.07 -21.45
C ILE A 213 10.03 -12.36 -22.18
N ASP A 214 8.88 -12.27 -21.50
CA ASP A 214 7.59 -12.57 -22.11
C ASP A 214 7.28 -11.61 -23.27
N VAL A 215 7.53 -10.31 -23.05
CA VAL A 215 7.34 -9.28 -24.08
C VAL A 215 8.16 -9.63 -25.32
N LEU A 216 9.44 -9.91 -25.16
CA LEU A 216 10.34 -10.21 -26.28
C LEU A 216 10.01 -11.54 -26.96
N MET A 217 9.50 -12.53 -26.22
CA MET A 217 9.11 -13.82 -26.80
C MET A 217 7.97 -13.69 -27.82
N PHE A 218 7.09 -12.69 -27.65
CA PHE A 218 5.86 -12.52 -28.41
C PHE A 218 5.82 -11.29 -29.32
N ASN A 219 6.83 -10.43 -29.29
CA ASN A 219 6.86 -9.19 -30.07
C ASN A 219 8.18 -9.08 -30.83
N SER A 220 8.11 -8.55 -32.05
CA SER A 220 9.30 -8.16 -32.81
C SER A 220 10.09 -7.08 -32.07
N VAL A 221 11.33 -6.82 -32.51
CA VAL A 221 12.10 -5.67 -32.00
C VAL A 221 11.33 -4.37 -32.28
N GLU A 222 10.74 -4.23 -33.46
CA GLU A 222 9.97 -3.06 -33.88
C GLU A 222 8.70 -2.86 -33.02
N ASP A 223 7.96 -3.93 -32.75
CA ASP A 223 6.75 -3.86 -31.92
C ASP A 223 7.10 -3.62 -30.46
N THR A 224 8.17 -4.24 -29.96
CA THR A 224 8.67 -3.96 -28.61
C THR A 224 9.08 -2.49 -28.48
N LYS A 225 9.76 -1.92 -29.49
CA LYS A 225 10.10 -0.48 -29.52
C LYS A 225 8.87 0.43 -29.49
N LYS A 226 7.71 0.00 -30.00
CA LYS A 226 6.43 0.73 -29.83
C LYS A 226 5.96 0.66 -28.39
N LEU A 227 5.94 -0.54 -27.79
CA LEU A 227 5.56 -0.74 -26.38
C LEU A 227 6.49 0.03 -25.41
N LEU A 228 7.76 0.20 -25.77
CA LEU A 228 8.70 1.02 -24.99
C LEU A 228 8.39 2.52 -24.99
N LYS A 229 7.48 2.99 -25.86
CA LYS A 229 7.00 4.37 -25.90
C LYS A 229 5.66 4.56 -25.18
N GLU A 230 5.03 3.47 -24.72
CA GLU A 230 3.77 3.48 -23.99
C GLU A 230 3.98 3.85 -22.51
N PHE A 231 4.39 5.09 -22.28
CA PHE A 231 4.57 5.67 -20.95
C PHE A 231 4.26 7.16 -20.96
N GLU A 232 3.98 7.69 -19.78
CA GLU A 232 3.86 9.12 -19.54
C GLU A 232 5.02 9.61 -18.65
N LEU A 233 5.57 10.78 -18.99
CA LEU A 233 6.53 11.49 -18.15
C LEU A 233 5.83 12.65 -17.48
N HIS A 234 5.53 12.46 -16.20
CA HIS A 234 4.92 13.50 -15.40
C HIS A 234 6.00 14.37 -14.77
N GLU A 235 5.69 15.65 -14.65
CA GLU A 235 6.45 16.49 -13.75
C GLU A 235 6.31 15.98 -12.32
N LYS A 236 7.43 15.89 -11.61
CA LYS A 236 7.32 15.71 -10.18
C LYS A 236 6.78 17.02 -9.59
N VAL A 237 5.85 16.92 -8.66
CA VAL A 237 5.36 18.07 -7.89
C VAL A 237 5.89 17.88 -6.48
N ASP A 238 6.63 18.85 -5.95
CA ASP A 238 6.90 18.89 -4.51
C ASP A 238 5.60 19.13 -3.79
N LEU A 239 5.39 18.40 -2.72
CA LEU A 239 4.26 18.61 -1.80
C LEU A 239 4.38 19.93 -1.01
N LEU A 240 4.99 20.98 -1.56
CA LEU A 240 5.20 22.24 -0.84
C LEU A 240 4.80 23.53 -1.58
N GLU A 241 4.63 23.59 -2.89
CA GLU A 241 4.12 24.83 -3.51
C GLU A 241 3.17 24.53 -4.67
N ASN A 242 2.00 25.16 -4.57
CA ASN A 242 0.86 25.17 -5.50
C ASN A 242 -0.03 23.93 -5.50
N ILE A 243 -1.09 24.08 -4.70
CA ILE A 243 -2.40 23.47 -4.89
C ILE A 243 -2.85 23.84 -6.31
N ASP A 244 -2.73 22.93 -7.27
CA ASP A 244 -3.45 23.03 -8.53
C ASP A 244 -4.61 22.05 -8.55
N VAL A 245 -5.77 22.63 -8.76
CA VAL A 245 -7.13 22.20 -8.40
C VAL A 245 -7.65 21.09 -9.34
N ASP A 246 -6.84 20.58 -10.26
CA ASP A 246 -7.34 19.87 -11.46
C ASP A 246 -6.96 18.37 -11.58
N LEU A 247 -6.35 17.76 -10.55
CA LEU A 247 -6.15 16.30 -10.46
C LEU A 247 -6.99 15.60 -9.38
N GLN A 248 -7.90 16.34 -8.73
CA GLN A 248 -8.84 15.77 -7.74
C GLN A 248 -9.84 14.76 -8.34
N ALA A 249 -9.86 14.58 -9.66
CA ALA A 249 -10.85 13.75 -10.32
C ALA A 249 -10.55 12.25 -10.39
N LYS A 250 -9.37 11.74 -9.97
CA LYS A 250 -9.06 10.29 -10.17
C LYS A 250 -8.51 9.46 -9.01
N ASN A 251 -7.93 10.01 -7.94
CA ASN A 251 -7.52 9.19 -6.79
C ASN A 251 -8.15 9.73 -5.49
N GLN A 252 -8.94 8.91 -4.81
CA GLN A 252 -9.56 9.25 -3.52
C GLN A 252 -8.48 9.34 -2.43
N HIS A 253 -8.57 10.32 -1.55
CA HIS A 253 -7.72 10.47 -0.39
C HIS A 253 -8.52 10.23 0.88
N ILE A 254 -7.88 9.68 1.92
CA ILE A 254 -8.49 9.58 3.24
C ILE A 254 -7.44 9.61 4.33
N LEU A 255 -7.76 10.31 5.42
CA LEU A 255 -7.00 10.28 6.66
C LEU A 255 -7.59 9.26 7.64
N ILE A 256 -6.76 8.38 8.21
CA ILE A 256 -7.14 7.45 9.28
C ILE A 256 -6.49 7.92 10.58
N ALA A 257 -7.30 8.37 11.55
CA ALA A 257 -6.80 8.71 12.87
C ALA A 257 -6.44 7.43 13.66
N GLY A 258 -5.21 7.37 14.19
CA GLY A 258 -4.56 6.22 14.81
C GLY A 258 -3.61 5.50 13.85
N ALA A 259 -2.52 4.92 14.34
CA ALA A 259 -1.57 4.15 13.51
C ALA A 259 -1.19 2.77 14.09
N LYS A 260 -2.01 2.26 15.03
CA LYS A 260 -1.80 0.97 15.74
C LYS A 260 -2.78 -0.11 15.25
N GLY A 261 -3.16 -1.05 16.13
CA GLY A 261 -3.90 -2.26 15.79
C GLY A 261 -5.17 -1.99 14.97
N LEU A 262 -6.15 -1.28 15.55
CA LEU A 262 -7.41 -1.01 14.86
C LEU A 262 -7.24 -0.20 13.56
N ALA A 263 -6.31 0.75 13.52
CA ALA A 263 -6.03 1.52 12.31
C ALA A 263 -5.57 0.63 11.15
N LYS A 264 -4.86 -0.47 11.43
CA LYS A 264 -4.48 -1.47 10.43
C LYS A 264 -5.67 -2.29 9.95
N GLU A 265 -6.69 -2.51 10.79
CA GLU A 265 -7.93 -3.16 10.38
C GLU A 265 -8.75 -2.25 9.44
N VAL A 266 -8.87 -0.96 9.79
CA VAL A 266 -9.56 0.03 8.95
C VAL A 266 -8.83 0.23 7.61
N LEU A 267 -7.50 0.24 7.64
CA LEU A 267 -6.66 0.25 6.43
C LEU A 267 -7.03 -0.89 5.48
N GLU A 268 -7.15 -2.11 5.99
CA GLU A 268 -7.46 -3.28 5.17
C GLU A 268 -8.81 -3.13 4.44
N ILE A 269 -9.80 -2.52 5.09
CA ILE A 269 -11.11 -2.25 4.45
C ILE A 269 -10.97 -1.26 3.30
N VAL A 270 -10.34 -0.11 3.57
CA VAL A 270 -10.13 0.94 2.55
C VAL A 270 -9.31 0.39 1.38
N TYR A 271 -8.23 -0.33 1.69
CA TYR A 271 -7.29 -0.84 0.69
C TYR A 271 -7.90 -1.92 -0.21
N LYS A 272 -8.72 -2.83 0.34
CA LYS A 272 -9.40 -3.86 -0.46
C LYS A 272 -10.42 -3.26 -1.42
N GLN A 273 -11.08 -2.17 -1.03
CA GLN A 273 -12.07 -1.51 -1.87
C GLN A 273 -11.44 -0.64 -2.93
N ASN A 274 -10.34 0.05 -2.58
CA ASN A 274 -9.63 0.91 -3.48
C ASN A 274 -8.12 0.88 -3.18
N PRO A 275 -7.36 -0.02 -3.83
CA PRO A 275 -5.90 -0.12 -3.66
C PRO A 275 -5.13 1.14 -4.06
N GLU A 276 -5.74 1.98 -4.91
CA GLU A 276 -5.21 3.26 -5.40
C GLU A 276 -5.57 4.43 -4.48
N CYS A 277 -6.34 4.21 -3.41
CA CYS A 277 -6.66 5.24 -2.43
C CYS A 277 -5.39 5.71 -1.70
N ASN A 278 -5.21 7.02 -1.64
CA ASN A 278 -4.11 7.66 -0.94
C ASN A 278 -4.43 7.78 0.55
N ILE A 279 -3.89 6.85 1.34
CA ILE A 279 -4.17 6.74 2.77
C ILE A 279 -3.05 7.42 3.57
N THR A 280 -3.45 8.34 4.45
CA THR A 280 -2.57 9.00 5.43
C THR A 280 -3.05 8.67 6.83
N PHE A 281 -2.14 8.46 7.77
CA PHE A 281 -2.47 8.20 9.17
C PHE A 281 -2.18 9.43 10.04
N PHE A 282 -2.77 9.47 11.23
CA PHE A 282 -2.43 10.42 12.28
C PHE A 282 -2.16 9.69 13.59
N ASP A 283 -1.01 9.94 14.24
CA ASP A 283 -0.72 9.43 15.59
C ASP A 283 0.29 10.34 16.30
N ASN A 284 -0.21 11.14 17.24
CA ASN A 284 0.56 12.13 18.01
C ASN A 284 1.03 11.60 19.39
N ILE A 285 0.67 10.37 19.77
CA ILE A 285 0.99 9.80 21.10
C ILE A 285 2.14 8.79 21.00
N SER A 286 2.17 8.02 19.92
CA SER A 286 3.05 6.85 19.78
C SER A 286 4.41 7.26 19.22
N ASN A 287 5.32 7.66 20.12
CA ASN A 287 6.68 8.09 19.78
C ASN A 287 7.56 6.99 19.17
N ASP A 288 7.19 5.72 19.37
CA ASP A 288 7.89 4.53 18.87
C ASP A 288 7.60 4.21 17.39
N LEU A 289 6.56 4.82 16.81
CA LEU A 289 6.17 4.53 15.44
C LEU A 289 7.15 5.17 14.42
N PRO A 290 7.35 4.55 13.24
CA PRO A 290 8.08 5.18 12.14
C PRO A 290 7.33 6.38 11.56
N ARG A 291 7.95 7.16 10.66
CA ARG A 291 7.26 8.23 9.90
C ARG A 291 6.27 7.68 8.87
N LYS A 292 6.44 6.42 8.44
CA LYS A 292 5.52 5.72 7.52
C LYS A 292 5.11 4.34 8.08
N LEU A 293 3.82 4.08 8.17
CA LEU A 293 3.28 2.75 8.49
C LEU A 293 3.53 1.79 7.31
N PHE A 294 4.05 0.60 7.61
CA PHE A 294 4.49 -0.39 6.61
C PHE A 294 5.49 0.14 5.57
N GLY A 295 6.22 1.22 5.90
CA GLY A 295 7.12 1.90 4.96
C GLY A 295 6.42 2.63 3.81
N ARG A 296 5.08 2.64 3.77
CA ARG A 296 4.27 3.16 2.67
C ARG A 296 3.44 4.38 3.07
N PHE A 297 2.62 4.26 4.11
CA PHE A 297 1.61 5.26 4.44
C PHE A 297 2.12 6.28 5.44
N SER A 298 2.11 7.56 5.09
CA SER A 298 2.59 8.65 5.96
C SER A 298 1.81 8.72 7.27
N ILE A 299 2.49 9.02 8.37
CA ILE A 299 1.87 9.26 9.69
C ILE A 299 2.13 10.71 10.09
N LEU A 300 1.06 11.49 10.15
CA LEU A 300 1.03 12.85 10.70
C LEU A 300 1.16 12.78 12.22
N ARG A 301 1.91 13.70 12.81
CA ARG A 301 2.35 13.67 14.21
C ARG A 301 1.80 14.79 15.06
N ASP A 302 1.18 15.78 14.46
CA ASP A 302 0.50 16.85 15.19
C ASP A 302 -0.77 17.31 14.47
N VAL A 303 -1.61 18.05 15.20
CA VAL A 303 -2.91 18.50 14.70
C VAL A 303 -2.76 19.57 13.60
N LYS A 304 -1.66 20.32 13.57
CA LYS A 304 -1.42 21.33 12.53
C LYS A 304 -1.13 20.66 11.19
N GLU A 305 -0.41 19.53 11.20
CA GLU A 305 -0.22 18.69 10.01
C GLU A 305 -1.57 18.16 9.50
N VAL A 306 -2.50 17.79 10.38
CA VAL A 306 -3.87 17.36 10.00
C VAL A 306 -4.67 18.52 9.41
N GLU A 307 -4.64 19.70 10.04
CA GLU A 307 -5.31 20.89 9.54
C GLU A 307 -4.78 21.28 8.14
N HIS A 308 -3.46 21.19 7.95
CA HIS A 308 -2.86 21.39 6.64
C HIS A 308 -3.35 20.35 5.63
N TYR A 309 -3.37 19.07 6.00
CA TYR A 309 -3.89 17.99 5.14
C TYR A 309 -5.34 18.26 4.70
N PHE A 310 -6.23 18.68 5.60
CA PHE A 310 -7.61 19.01 5.25
C PHE A 310 -7.75 20.22 4.32
N LYS A 311 -6.79 21.16 4.39
CA LYS A 311 -6.76 22.34 3.52
C LYS A 311 -6.19 22.04 2.14
N THR A 312 -5.21 21.14 2.03
CA THR A 312 -4.41 20.98 0.80
C THR A 312 -4.57 19.64 0.10
N VAL A 313 -5.06 18.60 0.77
CA VAL A 313 -5.16 17.24 0.24
C VAL A 313 -6.61 16.82 0.07
N ASP A 314 -7.31 16.53 1.17
CA ASP A 314 -8.71 16.11 1.19
C ASP A 314 -9.23 16.27 2.63
N LYS A 315 -10.51 16.57 2.80
CA LYS A 315 -11.15 16.75 4.11
C LYS A 315 -11.53 15.42 4.75
N LYS A 316 -11.64 14.34 3.97
CA LYS A 316 -12.16 13.06 4.43
C LYS A 316 -11.27 12.40 5.47
N PHE A 317 -11.87 12.02 6.59
CA PHE A 317 -11.20 11.21 7.60
C PHE A 317 -12.12 10.15 8.21
N THR A 318 -11.50 9.08 8.70
CA THR A 318 -12.12 8.08 9.59
C THR A 318 -11.23 7.86 10.82
N ILE A 319 -11.73 7.17 11.84
CA ILE A 319 -11.03 6.95 13.10
C ILE A 319 -10.78 5.45 13.31
N GLY A 320 -9.50 5.06 13.25
CA GLY A 320 -8.97 3.73 13.54
C GLY A 320 -8.46 3.57 14.97
N ILE A 321 -9.10 4.23 15.94
CA ILE A 321 -8.76 4.19 17.37
C ILE A 321 -9.92 3.56 18.13
N GLY A 322 -9.63 2.65 19.06
CA GLY A 322 -10.65 2.10 19.95
C GLY A 322 -11.10 3.13 20.99
N ASN A 323 -11.89 2.73 21.99
CA ASN A 323 -12.40 3.61 23.05
C ASN A 323 -13.39 4.69 22.51
N PRO A 324 -14.69 4.57 22.83
CA PRO A 324 -15.72 5.50 22.38
C PRO A 324 -15.45 6.99 22.64
N LEU A 325 -14.92 7.34 23.82
CA LEU A 325 -14.72 8.72 24.22
C LEU A 325 -13.53 9.36 23.50
N LEU A 326 -12.47 8.59 23.30
CA LEU A 326 -11.32 9.03 22.51
C LEU A 326 -11.72 9.27 21.06
N ARG A 327 -12.53 8.37 20.48
CA ARG A 327 -13.10 8.57 19.13
C ARG A 327 -13.94 9.84 19.05
N LYS A 328 -14.82 10.10 20.03
CA LYS A 328 -15.59 11.34 20.10
C LYS A 328 -14.70 12.57 20.15
N SER A 329 -13.66 12.55 21.00
CA SER A 329 -12.73 13.67 21.13
C SER A 329 -11.97 13.97 19.84
N ILE A 330 -11.51 12.94 19.12
CA ILE A 330 -10.81 13.11 17.84
C ILE A 330 -11.77 13.56 16.75
N HIS A 331 -12.98 13.00 16.72
CA HIS A 331 -14.03 13.44 15.81
C HIS A 331 -14.28 14.93 15.95
N ASP A 332 -14.53 15.41 17.17
CA ASP A 332 -14.84 16.81 17.42
C ASP A 332 -13.68 17.71 17.01
N MET A 333 -12.46 17.34 17.41
CA MET A 333 -11.24 18.06 17.05
C MET A 333 -11.07 18.17 15.54
N PHE A 334 -11.26 17.08 14.80
CA PHE A 334 -11.02 17.06 13.35
C PHE A 334 -12.12 17.77 12.58
N VAL A 335 -13.38 17.67 13.03
CA VAL A 335 -14.49 18.44 12.46
C VAL A 335 -14.30 19.94 12.71
N GLU A 336 -13.84 20.34 13.90
CA GLU A 336 -13.57 21.74 14.23
C GLU A 336 -12.54 22.38 13.29
N ILE A 337 -11.52 21.62 12.87
CA ILE A 337 -10.51 22.07 11.90
C ILE A 337 -10.89 21.81 10.43
N GLY A 338 -12.16 21.48 10.15
CA GLY A 338 -12.72 21.41 8.80
C GLY A 338 -12.71 20.02 8.14
N GLY A 339 -12.46 18.95 8.90
CA GLY A 339 -12.52 17.58 8.42
C GLY A 339 -13.95 17.08 8.16
N GLU A 340 -14.08 16.19 7.17
CA GLU A 340 -15.31 15.48 6.82
C GLU A 340 -15.25 14.05 7.35
N TYR A 341 -16.07 13.72 8.35
CA TYR A 341 -16.08 12.39 8.95
C TYR A 341 -16.82 11.38 8.06
N VAL A 342 -16.09 10.38 7.54
CA VAL A 342 -16.61 9.38 6.59
C VAL A 342 -16.57 7.96 7.14
N SER A 343 -17.54 7.15 6.74
CA SER A 343 -17.66 5.74 7.11
C SER A 343 -16.75 4.85 6.27
N THR A 344 -16.26 3.75 6.84
CA THR A 344 -15.64 2.65 6.07
C THR A 344 -16.50 1.40 6.25
N ILE A 345 -17.01 0.83 5.16
CA ILE A 345 -17.97 -0.28 5.22
C ILE A 345 -17.50 -1.37 4.29
N SER A 346 -17.07 -2.52 4.82
CA SER A 346 -16.57 -3.63 4.01
C SER A 346 -17.60 -4.18 3.03
N ASN A 347 -17.20 -4.39 1.76
CA ASN A 347 -18.02 -5.09 0.75
C ASN A 347 -18.28 -6.56 1.09
N ALA A 348 -17.52 -7.12 2.04
CA ALA A 348 -17.71 -8.48 2.52
C ALA A 348 -18.77 -8.59 3.65
N SER A 349 -19.44 -7.49 4.00
CA SER A 349 -20.53 -7.44 4.97
C SER A 349 -21.88 -7.46 4.26
N GLU A 350 -22.87 -8.07 4.90
CA GLU A 350 -24.25 -8.17 4.41
C GLU A 350 -25.08 -7.08 5.06
N ILE A 351 -25.70 -6.22 4.25
CA ILE A 351 -26.53 -5.11 4.72
C ILE A 351 -27.91 -5.24 4.09
N GLY A 352 -28.94 -5.27 4.94
CA GLY A 352 -30.34 -5.37 4.54
C GLY A 352 -30.77 -4.25 3.60
N SER A 353 -31.63 -4.58 2.64
CA SER A 353 -32.03 -3.66 1.58
C SER A 353 -33.08 -2.62 2.01
N PHE A 354 -33.68 -2.76 3.20
CA PHE A 354 -34.82 -1.96 3.63
C PHE A 354 -34.59 -1.31 5.00
N ASP A 355 -34.78 0.01 5.07
CA ASP A 355 -34.77 0.81 6.31
C ASP A 355 -33.50 0.62 7.15
N VAL A 356 -32.34 0.50 6.50
CA VAL A 356 -31.05 0.46 7.19
C VAL A 356 -30.39 1.84 7.14
N GLU A 357 -30.15 2.42 8.31
CA GLU A 357 -29.49 3.72 8.47
C GLU A 357 -28.16 3.53 9.21
N ILE A 358 -27.05 3.92 8.58
CA ILE A 358 -25.72 3.87 9.21
C ILE A 358 -25.17 5.29 9.31
N GLY A 359 -25.00 5.77 10.54
CA GLY A 359 -24.46 7.09 10.82
C GLY A 359 -23.04 7.29 10.28
N LYS A 360 -22.72 8.53 9.90
CA LYS A 360 -21.40 8.92 9.37
C LYS A 360 -20.26 8.53 10.29
N GLY A 361 -19.12 8.19 9.70
CA GLY A 361 -17.92 7.81 10.45
C GLY A 361 -17.94 6.42 11.06
N THR A 362 -18.99 5.64 10.78
CA THR A 362 -19.11 4.27 11.27
C THR A 362 -18.17 3.36 10.49
N ASN A 363 -17.36 2.59 11.21
CA ASN A 363 -16.47 1.59 10.63
C ASN A 363 -17.09 0.21 10.78
N VAL A 364 -17.44 -0.42 9.65
CA VAL A 364 -17.98 -1.78 9.55
C VAL A 364 -16.94 -2.68 8.91
N LEU A 365 -16.33 -3.53 9.74
CA LEU A 365 -15.36 -4.52 9.29
C LEU A 365 -16.06 -5.72 8.62
N SER A 366 -15.28 -6.58 7.97
CA SER A 366 -15.79 -7.65 7.12
C SER A 366 -16.70 -8.66 7.82
N HIS A 367 -17.66 -9.20 7.07
CA HIS A 367 -18.59 -10.25 7.49
C HIS A 367 -19.52 -9.83 8.63
N ALA A 368 -19.74 -8.53 8.83
CA ALA A 368 -20.85 -8.08 9.66
C ALA A 368 -22.17 -8.30 8.92
N ILE A 369 -23.25 -8.59 9.65
CA ILE A 369 -24.58 -8.84 9.11
C ILE A 369 -25.55 -7.86 9.75
N PHE A 370 -26.25 -7.09 8.93
CA PHE A 370 -27.31 -6.17 9.32
C PHE A 370 -28.57 -6.62 8.59
N SER A 371 -29.61 -7.01 9.32
CA SER A 371 -30.91 -7.23 8.68
C SER A 371 -31.64 -5.91 8.43
N ASN A 372 -32.89 -5.97 7.97
CA ASN A 372 -33.72 -4.79 7.72
C ASN A 372 -34.04 -3.99 9.00
N SER A 373 -34.38 -2.71 8.85
CA SER A 373 -34.84 -1.83 9.93
C SER A 373 -33.81 -1.64 11.05
N VAL A 374 -32.52 -1.59 10.70
CA VAL A 374 -31.41 -1.36 11.65
C VAL A 374 -30.93 0.08 11.56
N ARG A 375 -30.77 0.74 12.71
CA ARG A 375 -30.28 2.12 12.78
C ARG A 375 -29.05 2.22 13.67
N LEU A 376 -27.95 2.75 13.13
CA LEU A 376 -26.72 3.05 13.86
C LEU A 376 -26.48 4.56 13.89
N GLY A 377 -26.10 5.06 15.06
CA GLY A 377 -25.63 6.42 15.26
C GLY A 377 -24.26 6.67 14.62
N ILE A 378 -23.74 7.88 14.77
CA ILE A 378 -22.47 8.28 14.17
C ILE A 378 -21.28 7.60 14.85
N GLY A 379 -20.20 7.39 14.11
CA GLY A 379 -18.93 6.94 14.65
C GLY A 379 -18.97 5.58 15.33
N CYS A 380 -19.89 4.67 14.95
CA CYS A 380 -19.91 3.32 15.51
C CYS A 380 -18.69 2.50 15.03
N LEU A 381 -18.26 1.51 15.82
CA LEU A 381 -17.27 0.51 15.39
C LEU A 381 -17.92 -0.85 15.45
N VAL A 382 -18.03 -1.49 14.30
CA VAL A 382 -18.64 -2.81 14.12
C VAL A 382 -17.56 -3.77 13.65
N TYR A 383 -17.07 -4.60 14.56
CA TYR A 383 -16.02 -5.57 14.26
C TYR A 383 -16.53 -6.76 13.44
N TYR A 384 -15.56 -7.56 12.98
CA TYR A 384 -15.75 -8.81 12.26
C TYR A 384 -16.86 -9.68 12.84
N ARG A 385 -17.75 -10.19 11.97
CA ARG A 385 -18.80 -11.16 12.33
C ARG A 385 -19.81 -10.65 13.37
N THR A 386 -19.96 -9.34 13.52
CA THR A 386 -21.06 -8.78 14.30
C THR A 386 -22.38 -8.99 13.57
N THR A 387 -23.41 -9.47 14.27
CA THR A 387 -24.76 -9.67 13.72
C THR A 387 -25.75 -8.74 14.42
N ILE A 388 -26.43 -7.91 13.65
CA ILE A 388 -27.47 -6.99 14.12
C ILE A 388 -28.77 -7.33 13.39
N THR A 389 -29.72 -7.87 14.14
CA THR A 389 -31.01 -8.28 13.59
C THR A 389 -32.05 -7.15 13.65
N HIS A 390 -33.27 -7.44 13.23
CA HIS A 390 -34.24 -6.44 12.80
C HIS A 390 -34.67 -5.49 13.94
N ASP A 391 -35.05 -4.27 13.56
CA ASP A 391 -35.55 -3.23 14.46
C ASP A 391 -34.56 -2.80 15.57
N CYS A 392 -33.26 -3.08 15.41
CA CYS A 392 -32.26 -2.67 16.38
C CYS A 392 -31.87 -1.19 16.20
N VAL A 393 -31.69 -0.50 17.33
CA VAL A 393 -31.24 0.90 17.36
C VAL A 393 -29.98 1.00 18.20
N VAL A 394 -28.91 1.49 17.62
CA VAL A 394 -27.59 1.65 18.25
C VAL A 394 -27.23 3.14 18.23
N GLY A 395 -26.88 3.69 19.39
CA GLY A 395 -26.51 5.10 19.54
C GLY A 395 -25.07 5.41 19.08
N ASP A 396 -24.68 6.66 19.22
CA ASP A 396 -23.38 7.15 18.72
C ASP A 396 -22.18 6.54 19.45
N PHE A 397 -21.09 6.37 18.71
CA PHE A 397 -19.79 5.91 19.20
C PHE A 397 -19.83 4.57 19.94
N VAL A 398 -20.85 3.74 19.69
CA VAL A 398 -20.88 2.37 20.22
C VAL A 398 -19.77 1.55 19.58
N GLU A 399 -19.16 0.67 20.39
CA GLU A 399 -18.16 -0.30 19.95
C GLU A 399 -18.73 -1.70 20.13
N MET A 400 -18.87 -2.44 19.03
CA MET A 400 -19.25 -3.85 19.02
C MET A 400 -18.04 -4.65 18.59
N SER A 401 -17.51 -5.44 19.51
CA SER A 401 -16.34 -6.31 19.33
C SER A 401 -16.64 -7.52 18.44
N PRO A 402 -15.64 -8.30 18.01
CA PRO A 402 -15.86 -9.43 17.10
C PRO A 402 -16.91 -10.43 17.60
N GLY A 403 -17.81 -10.85 16.70
CA GLY A 403 -18.81 -11.89 17.00
C GLY A 403 -19.98 -11.46 17.88
N VAL A 404 -20.15 -10.15 18.15
CA VAL A 404 -21.32 -9.65 18.91
C VAL A 404 -22.61 -9.97 18.16
N THR A 405 -23.66 -10.36 18.91
CA THR A 405 -25.00 -10.60 18.35
C THR A 405 -26.05 -9.75 19.05
N LEU A 406 -26.74 -8.88 18.31
CA LEU A 406 -27.91 -8.13 18.76
C LEU A 406 -29.18 -8.76 18.17
N LEU A 407 -30.02 -9.36 19.02
CA LEU A 407 -31.28 -9.96 18.59
C LEU A 407 -32.41 -8.92 18.48
N GLY A 408 -33.53 -9.28 17.86
CA GLY A 408 -34.48 -8.30 17.32
C GLY A 408 -35.00 -7.28 18.35
N ARG A 409 -35.12 -6.02 17.92
CA ARG A 409 -35.59 -4.87 18.72
C ARG A 409 -34.69 -4.48 19.91
N CYS A 410 -33.40 -4.82 19.87
CA CYS A 410 -32.45 -4.32 20.88
C CYS A 410 -32.24 -2.81 20.75
N LYS A 411 -31.97 -2.15 21.88
CA LYS A 411 -31.52 -0.76 21.91
C LYS A 411 -30.18 -0.67 22.63
N VAL A 412 -29.19 0.00 22.04
CA VAL A 412 -27.88 0.20 22.66
C VAL A 412 -27.57 1.69 22.75
N GLY A 413 -27.40 2.21 23.97
CA GLY A 413 -27.10 3.61 24.21
C GLY A 413 -25.69 4.00 23.79
N SER A 414 -25.50 5.30 23.49
CA SER A 414 -24.23 5.86 23.05
C SER A 414 -23.06 5.52 23.98
N TYR A 415 -21.86 5.46 23.41
CA TYR A 415 -20.59 5.22 24.12
C TYR A 415 -20.46 3.86 24.82
N SER A 416 -21.40 2.95 24.58
CA SER A 416 -21.34 1.60 25.13
C SER A 416 -20.36 0.72 24.35
N GLN A 417 -19.75 -0.24 25.05
CA GLN A 417 -18.82 -1.21 24.50
C GLN A 417 -19.37 -2.62 24.74
N ILE A 418 -19.55 -3.38 23.66
CA ILE A 418 -20.05 -4.73 23.68
C ILE A 418 -18.89 -5.68 23.36
N GLY A 419 -18.49 -6.47 24.34
CA GLY A 419 -17.33 -7.36 24.26
C GLY A 419 -17.53 -8.55 23.32
N SER A 420 -16.41 -9.14 22.89
CA SER A 420 -16.40 -10.18 21.86
C SER A 420 -17.32 -11.35 22.19
N ASN A 421 -18.05 -11.84 21.20
CA ASN A 421 -19.01 -12.96 21.33
C ASN A 421 -20.10 -12.75 22.40
N ALA A 422 -20.41 -11.51 22.79
CA ALA A 422 -21.56 -11.24 23.63
C ALA A 422 -22.87 -11.29 22.83
N THR A 423 -23.94 -11.75 23.46
CA THR A 423 -25.28 -11.86 22.87
C THR A 423 -26.28 -11.04 23.68
N ILE A 424 -26.98 -10.14 23.00
CA ILE A 424 -28.04 -9.32 23.59
C ILE A 424 -29.39 -9.90 23.15
N LEU A 425 -30.20 -10.36 24.11
CA LEU A 425 -31.49 -11.00 23.83
C LEU A 425 -32.55 -10.01 23.30
N PRO A 426 -33.59 -10.48 22.59
CA PRO A 426 -34.57 -9.59 21.96
C PRO A 426 -35.18 -8.58 22.95
N LYS A 427 -35.44 -7.36 22.45
CA LYS A 427 -36.07 -6.25 23.18
C LYS A 427 -35.28 -5.69 24.38
N VAL A 428 -34.06 -6.17 24.63
CA VAL A 428 -33.20 -5.64 25.70
C VAL A 428 -32.73 -4.23 25.36
N LYS A 429 -32.76 -3.35 26.37
CA LYS A 429 -32.21 -2.00 26.32
C LYS A 429 -30.91 -1.94 27.13
N ILE A 430 -29.83 -1.67 26.43
CA ILE A 430 -28.53 -1.31 27.01
C ILE A 430 -28.47 0.21 27.10
N GLY A 431 -28.21 0.73 28.29
CA GLY A 431 -28.02 2.15 28.55
C GLY A 431 -26.81 2.77 27.84
N ARG A 432 -26.57 4.05 28.10
CA ARG A 432 -25.39 4.79 27.64
C ARG A 432 -24.18 4.46 28.52
N ASN A 433 -22.99 4.48 27.94
CA ASN A 433 -21.74 4.22 28.64
C ASN A 433 -21.80 2.89 29.44
N VAL A 434 -22.21 1.81 28.77
CA VAL A 434 -22.26 0.46 29.36
C VAL A 434 -21.13 -0.38 28.80
N ILE A 435 -20.49 -1.18 29.66
CA ILE A 435 -19.54 -2.22 29.23
C ILE A 435 -20.19 -3.58 29.40
N VAL A 436 -20.38 -4.30 28.31
CA VAL A 436 -20.76 -5.72 28.31
C VAL A 436 -19.48 -6.54 28.11
N GLY A 437 -19.16 -7.42 29.07
CA GLY A 437 -17.99 -8.28 28.98
C GLY A 437 -18.06 -9.29 27.83
N ALA A 438 -16.91 -9.77 27.40
CA ALA A 438 -16.82 -10.81 26.38
C ALA A 438 -17.59 -12.08 26.79
N GLY A 439 -18.28 -12.70 25.83
CA GLY A 439 -19.08 -13.91 26.03
C GLY A 439 -20.33 -13.74 26.89
N ALA A 440 -20.69 -12.52 27.30
CA ALA A 440 -21.85 -12.31 28.16
C ALA A 440 -23.17 -12.51 27.38
N VAL A 441 -24.19 -13.07 28.05
CA VAL A 441 -25.55 -13.19 27.50
C VAL A 441 -26.47 -12.26 28.28
N VAL A 442 -26.81 -11.12 27.70
CA VAL A 442 -27.60 -10.10 28.36
C VAL A 442 -29.09 -10.40 28.16
N THR A 443 -29.75 -10.73 29.27
CA THR A 443 -31.16 -11.17 29.28
C THR A 443 -32.14 -10.12 29.81
N LYS A 444 -31.63 -9.01 30.35
CA LYS A 444 -32.41 -7.92 30.97
C LYS A 444 -31.81 -6.57 30.61
N ASP A 445 -32.63 -5.52 30.68
CA ASP A 445 -32.19 -4.15 30.48
C ASP A 445 -31.02 -3.80 31.42
N VAL A 446 -30.06 -3.04 30.90
CA VAL A 446 -28.87 -2.62 31.62
C VAL A 446 -28.90 -1.10 31.75
N PRO A 447 -28.93 -0.55 32.97
CA PRO A 447 -28.96 0.90 33.16
C PRO A 447 -27.64 1.54 32.74
N ASP A 448 -27.69 2.84 32.45
CA ASP A 448 -26.51 3.65 32.13
C ASP A 448 -25.37 3.46 33.13
N ASN A 449 -24.15 3.68 32.63
CA ASN A 449 -22.93 3.68 33.44
C ASN A 449 -22.76 2.37 34.23
N SER A 450 -22.95 1.23 33.57
CA SER A 450 -22.88 -0.08 34.22
C SER A 450 -21.93 -1.01 33.48
N MET A 451 -21.30 -1.93 34.22
CA MET A 451 -20.54 -3.04 33.66
C MET A 451 -21.25 -4.36 33.96
N VAL A 452 -21.53 -5.15 32.93
CA VAL A 452 -22.19 -6.46 33.04
C VAL A 452 -21.33 -7.58 32.47
N VAL A 453 -21.33 -8.75 33.11
CA VAL A 453 -20.58 -9.94 32.64
C VAL A 453 -21.35 -11.23 32.95
N GLY A 454 -21.02 -12.31 32.24
CA GLY A 454 -21.49 -13.66 32.55
C GLY A 454 -22.72 -14.13 31.76
N VAL A 455 -23.15 -15.36 32.04
CA VAL A 455 -24.31 -16.03 31.41
C VAL A 455 -25.23 -16.57 32.52
N PRO A 456 -26.38 -15.95 32.80
CA PRO A 456 -26.82 -14.65 32.27
C PRO A 456 -25.96 -13.49 32.81
N ALA A 457 -25.91 -12.39 32.06
CA ALA A 457 -25.11 -11.23 32.43
C ALA A 457 -25.66 -10.56 33.70
N LYS A 458 -24.76 -10.24 34.63
CA LYS A 458 -25.08 -9.52 35.87
C LYS A 458 -24.23 -8.26 35.99
N ILE A 459 -24.79 -7.21 36.57
CA ILE A 459 -24.06 -5.98 36.89
C ILE A 459 -23.01 -6.32 37.94
N ILE A 460 -21.75 -6.02 37.64
CA ILE A 460 -20.62 -6.22 38.57
C ILE A 460 -20.05 -4.91 39.10
N ARG A 461 -20.29 -3.79 38.42
CA ARG A 461 -19.79 -2.47 38.82
C ARG A 461 -20.54 -1.33 38.12
N LYS A 462 -20.58 -0.16 38.75
CA LYS A 462 -20.96 1.11 38.13
C LYS A 462 -19.73 1.81 37.53
N LEU A 463 -19.89 2.38 36.35
CA LEU A 463 -18.88 3.21 35.71
C LEU A 463 -19.07 4.67 36.13
N GLU A 464 -18.01 5.47 36.00
CA GLU A 464 -18.15 6.91 36.18
C GLU A 464 -19.06 7.48 35.09
N PRO A 465 -20.06 8.32 35.46
CA PRO A 465 -20.89 9.00 34.48
C PRO A 465 -20.05 9.86 33.53
N LEU A 466 -20.44 9.88 32.26
CA LEU A 466 -19.88 10.83 31.32
C LEU A 466 -20.29 12.24 31.74
N VAL A 467 -19.32 13.12 31.96
CA VAL A 467 -19.57 14.53 32.25
C VAL A 467 -19.72 15.25 30.91
N ASP A 468 -20.76 16.08 30.76
CA ASP A 468 -21.04 16.83 29.51
C ASP A 468 -19.94 17.83 29.13
N GLU A 469 -18.96 18.08 30.02
CA GLU A 469 -17.74 18.83 29.72
C GLU A 469 -16.62 17.91 29.22
N ILE A 470 -16.70 17.47 27.96
CA ILE A 470 -15.49 17.14 27.19
C ILE A 470 -14.87 18.47 26.72
N LYS A 471 -14.53 19.36 27.67
CA LYS A 471 -13.62 20.48 27.43
C LYS A 471 -12.23 20.04 27.85
N SER A 472 -11.44 19.63 26.85
CA SER A 472 -10.01 19.92 26.80
C SER A 472 -9.27 19.84 28.15
N LYS A 473 -9.15 18.65 28.75
CA LYS A 473 -8.19 18.47 29.86
C LYS A 473 -7.30 17.25 29.69
N LYS A 474 -6.09 17.62 29.26
CA LYS A 474 -4.76 17.06 29.56
C LYS A 474 -4.36 15.78 28.83
N LYS A 475 -3.38 16.01 27.93
CA LYS A 475 -2.50 15.08 27.22
C LYS A 475 -3.21 14.24 26.15
N LEU A 476 -3.45 14.87 24.99
CA LEU A 476 -3.31 14.19 23.71
C LEU A 476 -1.92 14.51 23.16
#